data_AF-A0A081MYL9-F1
#
_entry.id   AF-A0A081MYL9-F1
#
_cell.length_a   1.000
_cell.length_b   1.000
_cell.length_c   1.000
_cell.angle_alpha   90.00
_cell.angle_beta   90.00
_cell.angle_gamma   90.00
#
_symmetry.space_group_name_H-M   'P 1'
#
loop_
_entity.id
_entity.type
_entity.pdbx_description
1 polymer ?
#
loop_
_entity_poly.entity_id
_entity_poly.type
_entity_poly.pdbx_seq_one_letter_code
_entity_poly.pdbx_strand_id
1 'polypeptide(L)'
;MSERKTEGSVCCESRPETEGEYRVGVSFNPGGNADVDLIKRMAANLIDAVGAAGKDHRCTAIAQTAFEEGAMWAVKSVTKPKRH
;
A
#
# COMPACT_ATOMS: atom_id res chain seq x y z
N MET A 1 -3.88 -1.76 50.92
CA MET A 1 -2.52 -1.60 50.37
C MET A 1 -2.00 -2.99 50.06
N SER A 2 -1.98 -3.46 48.83
CA SER A 2 -1.05 -2.98 47.81
C SER A 2 -1.58 -3.34 46.43
N GLU A 3 -2.08 -2.35 45.69
CA GLU A 3 -2.19 -2.43 44.24
C GLU A 3 -0.79 -2.30 43.65
N ARG A 4 -0.32 -3.27 42.87
CA ARG A 4 0.67 -3.01 41.81
C ARG A 4 0.40 -3.88 40.59
N LYS A 5 0.15 -3.15 39.50
CA LYS A 5 -0.02 -3.52 38.09
C LYS A 5 1.17 -4.29 37.52
N THR A 6 0.94 -5.03 36.42
CA THR A 6 1.72 -5.11 35.16
C THR A 6 1.28 -6.39 34.42
N GLU A 7 0.96 -6.47 33.14
CA GLU A 7 0.99 -5.56 31.99
C GLU A 7 -0.03 -6.13 31.01
N GLY A 8 -0.89 -5.26 30.46
CA GLY A 8 -1.73 -5.63 29.33
C GLY A 8 -0.82 -5.98 28.16
N SER A 9 -0.87 -7.23 27.73
CA SER A 9 -0.37 -7.65 26.43
C SER A 9 -0.98 -6.71 25.39
N VAL A 10 -0.17 -5.78 24.88
CA VAL A 10 -0.49 -5.05 23.66
C VAL A 10 -0.54 -6.13 22.58
N CYS A 11 -1.71 -6.70 22.35
CA CYS A 11 -2.02 -7.30 21.06
C CYS A 11 -1.68 -6.19 20.07
N CYS A 12 -0.60 -6.38 19.32
CA CYS A 12 -0.14 -5.43 18.33
C CYS A 12 -1.28 -5.33 17.30
N GLU A 13 -2.21 -4.40 17.52
CA GLU A 13 -3.30 -4.12 16.61
C GLU A 13 -2.66 -3.47 15.39
N SER A 14 -2.19 -4.31 14.47
CA SER A 14 -1.78 -3.88 13.15
C SER A 14 -2.98 -3.19 12.53
N ARG A 15 -2.83 -1.90 12.20
CA ARG A 15 -3.86 -1.12 11.49
C ARG A 15 -4.37 -1.95 10.32
N PRO A 16 -5.68 -2.08 10.10
CA PRO A 16 -6.18 -2.74 8.91
C PRO A 16 -5.58 -2.07 7.67
N GLU A 17 -5.08 -2.87 6.74
CA GLU A 17 -4.59 -2.37 5.45
C GLU A 17 -5.71 -1.60 4.75
N THR A 18 -5.37 -0.49 4.10
CA THR A 18 -6.34 0.22 3.26
C THR A 18 -6.62 -0.58 1.98
N GLU A 19 -7.71 -0.23 1.28
CA GLU A 19 -8.05 -0.88 0.01
C GLU A 19 -6.90 -0.71 -1.00
N GLY A 20 -6.31 0.48 -1.08
CA GLY A 20 -5.13 0.73 -1.89
C GLY A 20 -3.94 -0.15 -1.51
N GLU A 21 -3.65 -0.28 -0.20
CA GLU A 21 -2.53 -1.09 0.29
C GLU A 21 -2.71 -2.58 -0.04
N TYR A 22 -3.93 -3.08 0.09
CA TYR A 22 -4.30 -4.44 -0.28
C TYR A 22 -4.16 -4.66 -1.80
N ARG A 23 -4.73 -3.77 -2.63
CA ARG A 23 -4.75 -3.94 -4.10
C ARG A 23 -3.37 -3.93 -4.73
N VAL A 24 -2.43 -3.13 -4.22
CA VAL A 24 -1.05 -3.08 -4.75
C VAL A 24 -0.10 -4.06 -4.03
N GLY A 25 -0.58 -4.76 -3.00
CA GLY A 25 0.19 -5.70 -2.20
C GLY A 25 1.41 -5.05 -1.57
N VAL A 26 1.21 -4.03 -0.73
CA VAL A 26 2.31 -3.28 -0.07
C VAL A 26 3.21 -4.18 0.77
N SER A 27 2.69 -5.24 1.37
CA SER A 27 3.45 -6.21 2.16
C SER A 27 4.35 -7.16 1.33
N PHE A 28 4.13 -7.27 0.02
CA PHE A 28 4.93 -8.16 -0.84
C PHE A 28 6.18 -7.45 -1.38
N ASN A 29 7.27 -7.46 -0.62
CA ASN A 29 8.59 -6.97 -1.05
C ASN A 29 9.71 -7.92 -0.57
N PRO A 30 9.86 -9.12 -1.17
CA PRO A 30 10.82 -10.13 -0.71
C PRO A 30 12.29 -9.70 -0.79
N GLY A 31 12.61 -8.57 -1.43
CA GLY A 31 13.95 -7.98 -1.47
C GLY A 31 14.14 -6.75 -0.56
N GLY A 32 13.09 -6.29 0.13
CA GLY A 32 13.16 -5.09 0.98
C GLY A 32 13.62 -3.82 0.25
N ASN A 33 13.35 -3.72 -1.06
CA ASN A 33 13.76 -2.56 -1.84
C ASN A 33 12.91 -1.34 -1.47
N ALA A 34 13.54 -0.29 -0.94
CA ALA A 34 12.87 0.93 -0.50
C ALA A 34 12.12 1.66 -1.64
N ASP A 35 12.62 1.60 -2.87
CA ASP A 35 11.95 2.21 -4.03
C ASP A 35 10.67 1.46 -4.38
N VAL A 36 10.67 0.13 -4.25
CA VAL A 36 9.46 -0.70 -4.45
C VAL A 36 8.40 -0.35 -3.40
N ASP A 37 8.80 -0.22 -2.13
CA ASP A 37 7.89 0.19 -1.06
C ASP A 37 7.32 1.58 -1.30
N LEU A 38 8.17 2.54 -1.69
CA LEU A 38 7.74 3.90 -1.98
C LEU A 38 6.72 3.94 -3.13
N ILE A 39 7.01 3.26 -4.25
CA ILE A 39 6.12 3.19 -5.41
C ILE A 39 4.76 2.60 -5.02
N LYS A 40 4.77 1.47 -4.32
CA LYS A 40 3.53 0.80 -3.88
C LYS A 40 2.72 1.68 -2.93
N ARG A 41 3.36 2.33 -1.95
CA ARG A 41 2.67 3.25 -1.02
C ARG A 41 2.07 4.46 -1.74
N MET A 42 2.78 5.05 -2.70
CA MET A 42 2.23 6.16 -3.48
C MET A 42 1.01 5.73 -4.31
N ALA A 43 1.06 4.56 -4.95
CA ALA A 43 -0.07 4.02 -5.70
C ALA A 43 -1.26 3.71 -4.80
N ALA A 44 -1.03 3.07 -3.64
CA ALA A 44 -2.06 2.83 -2.63
C ALA A 44 -2.76 4.13 -2.20
N ASN A 45 -1.97 5.16 -1.88
CA ASN A 45 -2.51 6.47 -1.49
C ASN A 45 -3.37 7.10 -2.60
N LEU A 46 -3.01 6.95 -3.87
CA LEU A 46 -3.81 7.44 -4.99
C LEU A 46 -5.12 6.65 -5.15
N ILE A 47 -5.09 5.33 -4.99
CA ILE A 47 -6.28 4.47 -5.04
C ILE A 47 -7.26 4.85 -3.92
N ASP A 48 -6.76 5.03 -2.70
CA ASP A 48 -7.55 5.44 -1.54
C ASP A 48 -8.12 6.84 -1.72
N ALA A 49 -7.30 7.79 -2.18
CA ALA A 49 -7.74 9.18 -2.39
C ALA A 49 -8.85 9.27 -3.43
N VAL A 50 -8.72 8.56 -4.56
CA VAL A 50 -9.75 8.56 -5.61
C VAL A 50 -10.98 7.75 -5.19
N GLY A 51 -10.81 6.67 -4.43
CA GLY A 51 -11.93 5.92 -3.85
C GLY A 51 -12.76 6.75 -2.88
N ALA A 52 -12.12 7.61 -2.09
CA ALA A 52 -12.80 8.46 -1.11
C ALA A 52 -13.42 9.73 -1.73
N ALA A 53 -12.75 10.35 -2.70
CA ALA A 53 -13.17 11.65 -3.26
C ALA A 53 -13.91 11.54 -4.61
N GLY A 54 -13.92 10.36 -5.22
CA GLY A 54 -14.53 10.11 -6.53
C GLY A 54 -16.04 10.39 -6.54
N LYS A 55 -16.50 11.17 -7.52
CA LYS A 55 -17.92 11.50 -7.72
C LYS A 55 -18.60 10.67 -8.80
N ASP A 56 -17.81 10.13 -9.74
CA ASP A 56 -18.27 9.27 -10.83
C ASP A 56 -17.66 7.87 -10.66
N HIS A 57 -18.51 6.87 -10.51
CA HIS A 57 -18.07 5.50 -10.23
C HIS A 57 -17.25 4.90 -11.37
N ARG A 58 -17.60 5.19 -12.62
CA ARG A 58 -16.89 4.64 -13.79
C ARG A 58 -15.49 5.22 -13.88
N CYS A 59 -15.33 6.53 -13.75
CA CYS A 59 -14.03 7.20 -13.77
C CYS A 59 -13.16 6.75 -12.59
N THR A 60 -13.77 6.61 -11.41
CA THR A 60 -13.09 6.12 -10.19
C THR A 60 -12.51 4.72 -10.42
N ALA A 61 -13.32 3.79 -10.94
CA ALA A 61 -12.87 2.43 -11.22
C ALA A 61 -11.72 2.39 -12.26
N ILE A 62 -11.86 3.15 -13.35
CA ILE A 62 -10.81 3.24 -14.39
C ILE A 62 -9.50 3.79 -13.80
N ALA A 63 -9.57 4.84 -12.99
CA ALA A 63 -8.40 5.44 -12.36
C ALA A 63 -7.69 4.47 -11.42
N GLN A 64 -8.44 3.76 -10.57
CA GLN A 64 -7.85 2.77 -9.65
C GLN A 64 -7.13 1.65 -10.40
N THR A 65 -7.78 1.07 -11.43
CA THR A 65 -7.14 0.05 -12.28
C THR A 65 -5.86 0.58 -12.95
N ALA A 66 -5.89 1.81 -13.46
CA ALA A 66 -4.70 2.42 -14.07
C ALA A 66 -3.56 2.64 -13.07
N PHE A 67 -3.86 2.96 -11.80
CA PHE A 67 -2.84 3.08 -10.76
C PHE A 67 -2.24 1.74 -10.37
N GLU A 68 -3.03 0.66 -10.27
CA GLU A 68 -2.52 -0.70 -10.06
C GLU A 68 -1.59 -1.14 -11.18
N GLU A 69 -2.02 -0.98 -12.43
CA GLU A 69 -1.21 -1.32 -13.60
C GLU A 69 0.08 -0.49 -13.63
N GLY A 70 -0.04 0.82 -13.41
CA GLY A 70 1.09 1.75 -13.33
C GLY A 70 2.09 1.35 -12.23
N ALA A 71 1.60 0.95 -11.05
CA ALA A 71 2.44 0.49 -9.95
C ALA A 71 3.23 -0.77 -10.33
N MET A 72 2.58 -1.74 -10.99
CA MET A 72 3.26 -2.96 -11.45
C MET A 72 4.38 -2.64 -12.45
N TRP A 73 4.10 -1.78 -13.44
CA TRP A 73 5.11 -1.37 -14.42
C TRP A 73 6.24 -0.54 -13.82
N ALA A 74 5.93 0.32 -12.85
CA ALA A 74 6.92 1.12 -12.12
C ALA A 74 7.83 0.24 -11.24
N VAL A 75 7.28 -0.73 -10.50
CA VAL A 75 8.08 -1.71 -9.75
C VAL A 75 9.00 -2.47 -10.71
N LYS A 76 8.48 -2.88 -11.88
CA LYS A 76 9.28 -3.57 -12.90
C LYS A 76 10.37 -2.67 -13.49
N SER A 77 10.17 -1.37 -13.61
CA SER A 77 11.18 -0.46 -14.15
C SER A 77 12.36 -0.26 -13.21
N VAL A 78 12.11 -0.21 -11.89
CA VAL A 78 13.18 -0.03 -10.88
C VAL A 78 13.88 -1.33 -10.48
N THR A 79 13.23 -2.48 -10.67
CA THR A 79 13.81 -3.80 -10.32
C THR A 79 14.53 -4.48 -11.48
N LYS A 80 14.29 -4.07 -12.73
CA LYS A 80 14.97 -4.65 -13.88
C LYS A 80 16.45 -4.24 -13.92
N PRO A 81 17.35 -5.17 -14.26
CA PRO A 81 18.75 -4.82 -14.49
C PRO A 81 18.87 -3.86 -15.67
N LYS A 82 19.83 -2.93 -15.61
CA LYS A 82 20.12 -2.01 -16.72
C LYS A 82 20.47 -2.82 -17.97
N ARG A 83 19.86 -2.45 -19.09
CA ARG A 83 20.20 -3.01 -20.40
C ARG A 83 21.56 -2.44 -20.82
N HIS A 84 22.51 -3.32 -21.11
CA HIS A 84 23.80 -3.00 -21.70
C HIS A 84 23.68 -2.85 -23.22
#